data_AF-A0A972HCZ4-F1
#
_entry.id   AF-A0A972HCZ4-F1
#
_cell.length_a   1.000
_cell.length_b   1.000
_cell.length_c   1.000
_cell.angle_alpha   90.00
_cell.angle_beta   90.00
_cell.angle_gamma   90.00
#
_symmetry.space_group_name_H-M   'P 1'
#
loop_
_entity.id
_entity.type
_entity.pdbx_description
1 polymer ?
#
loop_
_entity_poly.entity_id
_entity_poly.type
_entity_poly.pdbx_seq_one_letter_code
_entity_poly.pdbx_strand_id
1 'polypeptide(L)' 'MSVSTRGDYACRALLTLALGTDSGPTSVRDIAERTDLPQPYLEQIMLALKGADL' A
#
# COMPACT_ATOMS: atom_id res chain seq x y z
N MET A 1 -3.13 7.79 -20.81
CA MET A 1 -1.97 7.84 -19.90
C MET A 1 -1.87 6.46 -19.24
N SER A 2 -0.78 5.71 -19.46
CA SER A 2 -0.64 4.35 -18.90
C SER A 2 0.12 4.40 -17.59
N VAL A 3 -0.57 4.16 -16.48
CA VAL A 3 0.07 3.90 -15.19
C VAL A 3 0.32 2.39 -15.11
N SER A 4 1.49 1.98 -14.63
CA SER A 4 1.77 0.56 -14.42
C SER A 4 0.87 0.03 -13.29
N THR A 5 0.44 -1.22 -13.38
CA THR A 5 -0.38 -1.85 -12.32
C THR A 5 0.28 -1.73 -10.95
N ARG A 6 1.61 -1.86 -10.91
CA ARG A 6 2.41 -1.67 -9.68
C ARG A 6 2.32 -0.25 -9.13
N GLY A 7 2.37 0.76 -10.00
CA GLY A 7 2.23 2.16 -9.62
C GLY A 7 0.83 2.48 -9.10
N ASP A 8 -0.21 1.98 -9.76
CA ASP A 8 -1.60 2.14 -9.29
C ASP A 8 -1.78 1.56 -7.89
N TYR A 9 -1.26 0.35 -7.65
CA TYR A 9 -1.40 -0.34 -6.37
C TYR A 9 -0.59 0.35 -5.27
N ALA A 10 0.62 0.82 -5.57
CA ALA A 10 1.41 1.61 -4.64
C ALA A 10 0.70 2.91 -4.23
N CYS A 11 0.09 3.61 -5.18
CA CYS A 11 -0.69 4.82 -4.91
C CYS A 11 -1.90 4.53 -4.02
N ARG A 12 -2.68 3.48 -4.31
CA ARG A 12 -3.83 3.06 -3.47
C ARG A 12 -3.40 2.73 -2.05
N ALA A 13 -2.28 2.04 -1.90
CA ALA A 13 -1.77 1.64 -0.60
C ALA A 13 -1.30 2.84 0.23
N LEU A 14 -0.53 3.75 -0.39
CA LEU A 14 -0.10 5.01 0.24
C LEU A 14 -1.29 5.90 0.62
N LEU A 15 -2.30 5.99 -0.24
CA LEU A 15 -3.52 6.74 0.06
C LEU A 15 -4.28 6.12 1.23
N THR A 16 -4.36 4.79 1.30
CA THR A 16 -5.02 4.07 2.40
C THR A 16 -4.30 4.31 3.74
N LEU A 17 -2.96 4.35 3.72
CA LEU A 17 -2.15 4.72 4.88
C LEU A 17 -2.38 6.17 5.30
N ALA A 18 -2.36 7.11 4.34
CA ALA A 18 -2.50 8.54 4.61
C ALA A 18 -3.91 8.93 5.11
N LEU A 19 -4.94 8.22 4.65
CA LEU A 19 -6.33 8.44 5.06
C LEU A 19 -6.74 7.61 6.28
N GLY A 20 -5.90 6.68 6.72
CA GLY A 20 -6.13 5.91 7.94
C GLY A 20 -6.20 6.83 9.16
N THR A 21 -7.34 6.82 9.86
CA THR A 21 -7.56 7.63 11.07
C THR A 21 -7.03 6.99 12.35
N ASP A 22 -6.51 5.77 12.27
CA ASP A 22 -5.94 5.08 13.42
C ASP A 22 -4.56 5.64 13.74
N SER A 23 -4.37 6.14 14.96
CA SER A 23 -3.12 6.74 15.45
C SER A 23 -1.95 5.75 15.62
N GLY A 24 -2.08 4.55 15.05
CA GLY A 24 -1.19 3.42 15.24
C GLY A 24 -0.80 2.77 13.91
N PRO A 25 0.17 1.84 13.95
CA PRO A 25 0.61 1.13 12.75
C PRO A 25 -0.55 0.37 12.11
N THR A 26 -0.79 0.62 10.82
CA THR A 26 -1.76 -0.15 10.02
C THR A 26 -1.09 -1.40 9.47
N SER A 27 -1.72 -2.57 9.62
CA SER A 27 -1.14 -3.81 9.11
C SER A 27 -1.29 -3.91 7.58
N VAL A 28 -0.34 -4.57 6.92
CA VAL A 28 -0.40 -4.79 5.47
C VAL A 28 -1.65 -5.59 5.07
N ARG A 29 -2.11 -6.51 5.94
CA ARG A 29 -3.35 -7.25 5.74
C ARG A 29 -4.56 -6.32 5.69
N ASP A 30 -4.67 -5.37 6.60
CA ASP A 30 -5.83 -4.45 6.64
C ASP A 30 -5.87 -3.56 5.40
N ILE A 31 -4.69 -3.17 4.89
CA ILE A 31 -4.57 -2.40 3.64
C ILE A 31 -4.97 -3.28 2.44
N ALA A 32 -4.53 -4.54 2.40
CA ALA A 32 -4.90 -5.50 1.36
C ALA A 32 -6.43 -5.70 1.30
N GLU A 33 -7.08 -5.85 2.46
CA GLU A 33 -8.53 -5.96 2.58
C GLU A 33 -9.26 -4.69 2.11
N ARG A 34 -8.76 -3.49 2.49
CA ARG A 34 -9.36 -2.20 2.09
C ARG A 34 -9.18 -1.86 0.61
N THR A 35 -8.12 -2.37 -0.02
CA THR A 35 -7.76 -2.05 -1.41
C THR A 35 -8.14 -3.14 -2.41
N ASP A 36 -8.65 -4.28 -1.92
CA ASP A 36 -8.92 -5.50 -2.70
C ASP A 36 -7.68 -5.98 -3.47
N LEU A 37 -6.53 -5.98 -2.78
CA LEU A 37 -5.23 -6.35 -3.34
C LEU A 37 -4.70 -7.63 -2.69
N PRO A 38 -4.02 -8.52 -3.46
CA PRO A 38 -3.35 -9.67 -2.87
C PRO A 38 -2.27 -9.24 -1.87
N GLN A 39 -2.39 -9.69 -0.63
CA GLN A 39 -1.45 -9.35 0.45
C GLN A 39 0.03 -9.58 0.07
N PRO A 40 0.45 -10.72 -0.53
CA PRO A 40 1.86 -10.95 -0.87
C PRO A 40 2.42 -9.93 -1.86
N TYR A 41 1.57 -9.43 -2.77
CA TYR A 41 1.96 -8.42 -3.74
C TYR A 41 2.09 -7.04 -3.07
N LEU A 42 1.18 -6.74 -2.14
CA LEU A 42 1.25 -5.53 -1.35
C LEU A 42 2.48 -5.50 -0.44
N GLU A 43 2.89 -6.63 0.14
CA GLU A 43 4.12 -6.75 0.92
C GLU A 43 5.36 -6.39 0.10
N GLN A 44 5.43 -6.83 -1.16
CA GLN A 44 6.52 -6.44 -2.07
C GLN A 44 6.54 -4.93 -2.37
N ILE A 45 5.36 -4.32 -2.52
CA ILE A 45 5.22 -2.88 -2.70
C ILE A 45 5.71 -2.15 -1.44
N MET A 46 5.26 -2.58 -0.25
CA MET A 46 5.65 -1.96 1.02
C MET A 46 7.15 -2.07 1.29
N LEU A 47 7.77 -3.22 0.97
CA LEU A 47 9.22 -3.39 1.04
C LEU A 47 9.97 -2.41 0.13
N ALA A 48 9.47 -2.20 -1.10
CA ALA A 48 10.05 -1.24 -2.02
C ALA A 48 9.90 0.21 -1.54
N LEU A 49 8.75 0.55 -0.95
CA LEU A 49 8.49 1.88 -0.37
C LEU A 49 9.38 2.14 0.86
N LYS A 50 9.53 1.15 1.74
CA LYS A 50 10.45 1.24 2.89
C LYS A 50 11.91 1.47 2.46
N GLY A 51 12.33 0.86 1.36
CA GLY A 51 13.67 1.08 0.79
C GLY A 51 13.88 2.47 0.18
N ALA A 52 12.81 3.22 -0.07
CA ALA A 52 12.85 4.59 -0.55
C ALA A 52 12.93 5.64 0.58
N ASP A 53 13.15 5.20 1.83
CA ASP A 53 13.21 6.03 3.04
C ASP A 53 11.88 6.77 3.34
N LEU A 54 10.76 6.11 3.02
CA LEU A 54 9.40 6.53 3.34
C LEU A 54 8.90 5.91 4.66
#